data_AF-A0A2J8VS92-F1
#
_entry.id   AF-A0A2J8VS92-F1
#
_cell.length_a   1.000
_cell.length_b   1.000
_cell.length_c   1.000
_cell.angle_alpha   90.00
_cell.angle_beta   90.00
_cell.angle_gamma   90.00
#
_symmetry.space_group_name_H-M   'P 1'
#
loop_
_entity.id
_entity.type
_entity.pdbx_description
1 polymer ?
#
loop_
_entity_poly.entity_id
_entity_poly.type
_entity_poly.pdbx_seq_one_letter_code
_entity_poly.pdbx_strand_id
1 'polypeptide(L)'
;MGAEWELGAEAGGSLLLCAALLAAGCALGLRLGRGRGAADRGVLIWLCYDALVHFALEGPFVYLSLLGNVANSDGLIASLWKEYGKADARWVYFDPTIVSVEILTVALDGSLALFLIYAIVKEKYYRHFLQITLCVCELYGCWMTFLPEWLTRSPNLNTSNWLYCWLYLFFFNGVWVLIPGLLLWQSWVELKKMHQKEISSVKKFQ
;
A
#
# COMPACT_ATOMS: atom_id res chain seq x y z
N MET A 1 10.07 33.53 -13.91
CA MET A 1 10.19 33.02 -12.53
C MET A 1 10.05 31.51 -12.61
N GLY A 2 11.14 30.82 -12.94
CA GLY A 2 11.17 29.36 -13.00
C GLY A 2 11.48 28.85 -11.60
N ALA A 3 10.58 28.07 -11.02
CA ALA A 3 10.94 27.23 -9.89
C ALA A 3 11.84 26.12 -10.45
N GLU A 4 13.13 26.17 -10.11
CA GLU A 4 14.07 25.09 -10.39
C GLU A 4 13.58 23.84 -9.68
N TRP A 5 13.13 22.86 -10.45
CA TRP A 5 12.77 21.52 -10.00
C TRP A 5 14.04 20.68 -9.79
N GLU A 6 15.03 21.20 -9.04
CA GLU A 6 16.17 20.39 -8.66
C GLU A 6 15.74 19.43 -7.54
N LEU A 7 15.39 18.20 -7.93
CA LEU A 7 15.27 17.07 -7.02
C LEU A 7 16.63 16.89 -6.34
N GLY A 8 16.71 17.22 -5.05
CA GLY A 8 17.92 16.98 -4.26
C GLY A 8 18.34 15.50 -4.32
N ALA A 9 19.63 15.23 -4.12
CA ALA A 9 20.19 13.88 -4.22
C ALA A 9 19.44 12.84 -3.36
N GLU A 10 18.91 13.24 -2.21
CA GLU A 10 18.08 12.40 -1.33
C GLU A 10 16.75 12.02 -2.00
N ALA A 11 16.03 12.99 -2.57
CA ALA A 11 14.81 12.74 -3.31
C ALA A 11 15.05 11.84 -4.54
N GLY A 12 16.18 12.01 -5.22
CA GLY A 12 16.61 11.11 -6.30
C GLY A 12 16.81 9.67 -5.82
N GLY A 13 17.50 9.47 -4.71
CA GLY A 13 17.70 8.15 -4.10
C GLY A 13 16.40 7.49 -3.66
N SER A 14 15.48 8.25 -3.06
CA SER A 14 14.16 7.75 -2.64
C SER A 14 13.31 7.32 -3.82
N LEU A 15 13.26 8.13 -4.89
CA LEU A 15 12.52 7.79 -6.11
C LEU A 15 13.09 6.54 -6.80
N LEU A 16 14.42 6.42 -6.85
CA LEU A 16 15.06 5.23 -7.40
C LEU A 16 14.71 3.97 -6.59
N LEU A 17 14.66 4.05 -5.27
CA LEU A 17 14.23 2.94 -4.43
C LEU A 17 12.77 2.57 -4.69
N CYS A 18 11.85 3.54 -4.72
CA CYS A 18 10.45 3.30 -5.04
C CYS A 18 10.27 2.67 -6.43
N ALA A 19 11.01 3.15 -7.43
CA ALA A 19 11.01 2.60 -8.78
C ALA A 19 11.57 1.18 -8.83
N ALA A 20 12.63 0.89 -8.06
CA ALA A 20 13.21 -0.44 -7.96
C ALA A 20 12.24 -1.43 -7.31
N LEU A 21 11.55 -1.04 -6.25
CA LEU A 21 10.52 -1.86 -5.60
C LEU A 21 9.33 -2.10 -6.52
N LEU A 22 8.87 -1.08 -7.26
CA LEU A 22 7.82 -1.24 -8.26
C LEU A 22 8.24 -2.20 -9.38
N ALA A 23 9.47 -2.06 -9.89
CA ALA A 23 10.01 -2.97 -10.91
C ALA A 23 10.12 -4.41 -10.39
N ALA A 24 10.56 -4.59 -9.14
CA ALA A 24 10.63 -5.90 -8.48
C ALA A 24 9.22 -6.50 -8.30
N GLY A 25 8.25 -5.72 -7.83
CA GLY A 25 6.85 -6.12 -7.69
C GLY A 25 6.24 -6.54 -9.03
N CYS A 26 6.46 -5.76 -10.08
CA CYS A 26 6.07 -6.09 -11.45
C CYS A 26 6.70 -7.41 -11.92
N ALA A 27 8.02 -7.58 -11.76
CA ALA A 27 8.73 -8.78 -12.18
C ALA A 27 8.21 -10.03 -11.45
N LEU A 28 8.01 -9.94 -10.13
CA LEU A 28 7.48 -11.02 -9.29
C LEU A 28 6.05 -11.35 -9.67
N GLY A 29 5.16 -10.36 -9.75
CA GLY A 29 3.76 -10.55 -10.11
C GLY A 29 3.58 -11.16 -11.50
N LEU A 30 4.36 -10.69 -12.49
CA LEU A 30 4.36 -11.27 -13.84
C LEU A 30 4.87 -12.71 -13.84
N ARG A 31 5.89 -13.03 -13.04
CA ARG A 31 6.44 -14.38 -12.93
C ARG A 31 5.46 -15.34 -12.25
N LEU A 32 4.83 -14.92 -11.16
CA LEU A 32 3.84 -15.71 -10.40
C LEU A 32 2.53 -15.87 -11.16
N GLY A 33 2.15 -14.85 -11.94
CA GLY A 33 0.94 -14.85 -12.77
C GLY A 33 1.09 -15.57 -14.11
N ARG A 34 2.19 -16.29 -14.36
CA ARG A 34 2.34 -17.09 -15.61
C ARG A 34 1.21 -18.12 -15.69
N GLY A 35 0.45 -18.06 -16.78
CA GLY A 35 -0.71 -18.94 -16.99
C GLY A 35 -1.99 -18.49 -16.29
N ARG A 36 -2.02 -17.31 -15.66
CA ARG A 36 -3.23 -16.69 -15.11
C ARG A 36 -3.83 -15.67 -16.09
N GLY A 37 -5.11 -15.35 -15.89
CA GLY A 37 -5.80 -14.31 -16.65
C GLY A 37 -5.21 -12.90 -16.43
N ALA A 38 -5.48 -11.97 -17.33
CA ALA A 38 -4.92 -10.61 -17.27
C ALA A 38 -5.28 -9.87 -15.97
N ALA A 39 -6.52 -10.03 -15.48
CA ALA A 39 -6.96 -9.46 -14.21
C ALA A 39 -6.10 -9.97 -13.04
N ASP A 40 -6.01 -11.30 -12.87
CA ASP A 40 -5.22 -11.90 -11.80
C ASP A 40 -3.73 -11.55 -11.88
N ARG A 41 -3.18 -11.39 -13.09
CA ARG A 41 -1.80 -10.90 -13.27
C ARG A 41 -1.64 -9.46 -12.77
N GLY A 42 -2.59 -8.59 -13.05
CA GLY A 42 -2.61 -7.22 -12.53
C GLY A 42 -2.69 -7.20 -11.00
N VAL A 43 -3.57 -8.02 -10.42
CA VAL A 43 -3.69 -8.16 -8.96
C VAL A 43 -2.38 -8.67 -8.34
N LEU A 44 -1.75 -9.69 -8.94
CA LEU A 44 -0.47 -10.22 -8.44
C LEU A 44 0.67 -9.19 -8.50
N ILE A 45 0.71 -8.34 -9.53
CA ILE A 45 1.68 -7.24 -9.60
C ILE A 45 1.49 -6.27 -8.44
N TRP A 46 0.24 -5.86 -8.21
CA TRP A 46 -0.12 -5.00 -7.08
C TRP A 46 0.29 -5.64 -5.76
N LEU A 47 -0.16 -6.86 -5.47
CA LEU A 47 0.10 -7.53 -4.19
C LEU A 47 1.59 -7.79 -3.94
N CYS A 48 2.37 -8.08 -4.99
CA CYS A 48 3.82 -8.21 -4.84
C CYS A 48 4.48 -6.87 -4.50
N TYR A 49 4.02 -5.78 -5.11
CA TYR A 49 4.52 -4.45 -4.79
C TYR A 49 4.09 -4.01 -3.39
N ASP A 50 2.82 -4.24 -3.03
CA ASP A 50 2.23 -4.00 -1.73
C ASP A 50 3.00 -4.69 -0.60
N ALA A 51 3.21 -6.01 -0.70
CA ALA A 51 4.02 -6.76 0.27
C ALA A 51 5.46 -6.21 0.37
N LEU A 52 6.06 -5.77 -0.75
CA LEU A 52 7.38 -5.15 -0.73
C LEU A 52 7.38 -3.81 0.00
N VAL A 53 6.34 -2.98 -0.16
CA VAL A 53 6.21 -1.70 0.55
C VAL A 53 6.08 -1.95 2.05
N HIS A 54 5.16 -2.82 2.46
CA HIS A 54 4.97 -3.17 3.87
C HIS A 54 6.27 -3.69 4.51
N PHE A 55 6.97 -4.64 3.88
CA PHE A 55 8.15 -5.22 4.52
C PHE A 55 9.46 -4.45 4.32
N ALA A 56 9.65 -3.76 3.19
CA ALA A 56 10.92 -3.10 2.86
C ALA A 56 10.94 -1.59 3.14
N LEU A 57 9.78 -0.93 3.25
CA LEU A 57 9.68 0.49 3.58
C LEU A 57 9.08 0.70 4.98
N GLU A 58 7.87 0.21 5.19
CA GLU A 58 7.10 0.44 6.43
C GLU A 58 7.68 -0.36 7.62
N GLY A 59 8.11 -1.60 7.40
CA GLY A 59 8.75 -2.42 8.43
C GLY A 59 10.00 -1.75 9.04
N PRO A 60 10.95 -1.29 8.21
CA PRO A 60 12.07 -0.48 8.69
C PRO A 60 11.63 0.85 9.32
N PHE A 61 10.60 1.52 8.81
CA PHE A 61 10.06 2.73 9.45
C PHE A 61 9.61 2.46 10.89
N VAL A 62 8.83 1.40 11.11
CA VAL A 62 8.39 0.97 12.44
C VAL A 62 9.59 0.67 13.32
N TYR A 63 10.58 -0.08 12.81
CA TYR A 63 11.80 -0.39 13.56
C TYR A 63 12.57 0.86 13.99
N LEU A 64 12.80 1.80 13.06
CA LEU A 64 13.52 3.06 13.35
C LEU A 64 12.74 3.95 14.32
N SER A 65 11.41 3.99 14.21
CA SER A 65 10.54 4.77 15.09
C SER A 65 10.49 4.19 16.50
N LEU A 66 10.46 2.86 16.65
CA LEU A 66 10.44 2.23 17.99
C LEU A 66 11.77 2.34 18.74
N LEU A 67 12.90 2.40 18.04
CA LEU A 67 14.22 2.56 18.66
C LEU A 67 14.62 4.01 18.93
N GLY A 68 13.88 4.97 18.37
CA GLY A 68 14.20 6.38 18.50
C GLY A 68 13.32 7.21 17.58
N ASN A 69 13.92 7.74 16.51
CA ASN A 69 13.20 8.50 15.48
C ASN A 69 13.94 8.37 14.16
N VAL A 70 13.19 8.45 13.06
CA VAL A 70 13.76 8.52 11.70
C VAL A 70 14.67 9.74 11.55
N ALA A 71 14.36 10.86 12.19
CA ALA A 71 15.16 12.09 12.20
C ALA A 71 16.66 11.84 12.48
N ASN A 72 16.95 10.98 13.46
CA ASN A 72 18.30 10.70 13.96
C ASN A 72 18.91 9.44 13.34
N SER A 73 18.24 8.84 12.36
CA SER A 73 18.67 7.62 11.71
C SER A 73 19.34 7.94 10.38
N ASP A 74 20.34 7.15 10.02
CA ASP A 74 21.06 7.26 8.74
C ASP A 74 20.74 6.09 7.81
N GLY A 75 20.99 6.28 6.52
CA GLY A 75 20.81 5.27 5.48
C GLY A 75 19.63 5.53 4.55
N LEU A 76 19.55 4.74 3.48
CA LEU A 76 18.64 4.99 2.36
C LEU A 76 17.16 5.06 2.77
N ILE A 77 16.72 4.17 3.67
CA ILE A 77 15.33 4.15 4.14
C ILE A 77 15.04 5.35 5.05
N ALA A 78 15.98 5.71 5.93
CA ALA A 78 15.82 6.90 6.76
C ALA A 78 15.75 8.18 5.91
N SER A 79 16.60 8.30 4.88
CA SER A 79 16.53 9.41 3.92
C SER A 79 15.19 9.45 3.16
N LEU A 80 14.64 8.29 2.77
CA LEU A 80 13.31 8.23 2.14
C LEU A 80 12.20 8.75 3.05
N TRP A 81 12.18 8.33 4.31
CA TRP A 81 11.16 8.79 5.25
C TRP A 81 11.38 10.25 5.67
N LYS A 82 12.62 10.75 5.71
CA LYS A 82 12.90 12.19 5.84
C LYS A 82 12.41 12.99 4.64
N GLU A 83 12.54 12.47 3.42
CA GLU A 83 12.01 13.10 2.21
C GLU A 83 10.48 13.17 2.24
N TYR A 84 9.81 12.04 2.52
CA TYR A 84 8.36 12.02 2.69
C TYR A 84 7.90 12.90 3.86
N GLY A 85 8.73 12.98 4.91
CA GLY A 85 8.62 13.87 6.06
C GLY A 85 8.44 15.35 5.75
N LYS A 86 8.90 15.81 4.57
CA LYS A 86 8.70 17.20 4.11
C LYS A 86 7.22 17.48 3.78
N ALA A 87 6.47 16.43 3.45
CA ALA A 87 5.03 16.48 3.21
C ALA A 87 4.22 16.17 4.47
N ASP A 88 4.66 15.22 5.30
CA ASP A 88 4.02 14.85 6.56
C ASP A 88 5.07 14.59 7.66
N ALA A 89 5.21 15.53 8.58
CA ALA A 89 6.26 15.51 9.60
C ALA A 89 6.16 14.30 10.56
N ARG A 90 5.00 13.64 10.66
CA ARG A 90 4.76 12.48 11.54
C ARG A 90 5.53 11.23 11.11
N TRP A 91 6.08 11.22 9.89
CA TRP A 91 6.93 10.13 9.40
C TRP A 91 8.42 10.30 9.77
N VAL A 92 8.78 11.43 10.36
CA VAL A 92 10.16 11.75 10.79
C VAL A 92 10.33 11.55 12.30
N TYR A 93 9.29 11.85 13.05
CA TYR A 93 9.24 11.77 14.50
C TYR A 93 8.23 10.72 14.94
N PHE A 94 8.39 10.19 16.16
CA PHE A 94 7.50 9.21 16.73
C PHE A 94 6.10 9.79 16.93
N ASP A 95 5.19 9.47 16.01
CA ASP A 95 3.76 9.73 16.14
C ASP A 95 3.04 8.42 16.52
N PRO A 96 2.39 8.34 17.70
CA PRO A 96 1.73 7.12 18.14
C PRO A 96 0.64 6.63 17.20
N THR A 97 -0.04 7.52 16.47
CA THR A 97 -1.11 7.14 15.55
C THR A 97 -0.52 6.46 14.31
N ILE A 98 0.45 7.10 13.66
CA ILE A 98 1.14 6.54 12.49
C ILE A 98 1.84 5.23 12.87
N VAL A 99 2.65 5.23 13.93
CA VAL A 99 3.38 4.01 14.33
C VAL A 99 2.43 2.86 14.68
N SER A 100 1.28 3.12 15.32
CA SER A 100 0.29 2.06 15.62
C SER A 100 -0.35 1.49 14.36
N VAL A 101 -0.68 2.34 13.38
CA VAL A 101 -1.22 1.90 12.09
C VAL A 101 -0.18 1.06 11.34
N GLU A 102 1.05 1.54 11.26
CA GLU A 102 2.13 0.88 10.50
C GLU A 102 2.55 -0.46 11.12
N ILE A 103 2.49 -0.62 12.45
CA ILE A 103 2.69 -1.94 13.09
C ILE A 103 1.65 -2.94 12.56
N LEU A 104 0.40 -2.52 12.40
CA LEU A 104 -0.66 -3.38 11.88
C LEU A 104 -0.50 -3.62 10.38
N THR A 105 -0.20 -2.62 9.56
CA THR A 105 -0.02 -2.81 8.10
C THR A 105 1.15 -3.75 7.82
N VAL A 106 2.28 -3.57 8.50
CA VAL A 106 3.45 -4.46 8.33
C VAL A 106 3.15 -5.89 8.75
N ALA A 107 2.54 -6.08 9.92
CA ALA A 107 2.33 -7.43 10.47
C ALA A 107 1.14 -8.15 9.83
N LEU A 108 0.01 -7.47 9.70
CA LEU A 108 -1.25 -8.03 9.21
C LEU A 108 -1.35 -7.92 7.70
N ASP A 109 -1.27 -6.70 7.14
CA ASP A 109 -1.54 -6.47 5.72
C ASP A 109 -0.44 -7.07 4.85
N GLY A 110 0.83 -6.87 5.20
CA GLY A 110 1.96 -7.55 4.55
C GLY A 110 1.83 -9.08 4.57
N SER A 111 1.38 -9.67 5.68
CA SER A 111 1.14 -11.13 5.75
C SER A 111 -0.07 -11.57 4.92
N LEU A 112 -1.17 -10.81 4.97
CA LEU A 112 -2.37 -11.07 4.18
C LEU A 112 -2.10 -10.98 2.69
N ALA A 113 -1.28 -10.01 2.24
CA ALA A 113 -0.85 -9.87 0.86
C ALA A 113 -0.10 -11.13 0.38
N LEU A 114 0.84 -11.66 1.18
CA LEU A 114 1.53 -12.92 0.87
C LEU A 114 0.58 -14.12 0.81
N PHE A 115 -0.35 -14.24 1.76
CA PHE A 115 -1.35 -15.31 1.75
C PHE A 115 -2.31 -15.21 0.57
N LEU A 116 -2.67 -13.99 0.18
CA LEU A 116 -3.53 -13.73 -0.97
C LEU A 116 -2.82 -14.05 -2.29
N ILE A 117 -1.55 -13.68 -2.45
CA ILE A 117 -0.71 -14.10 -3.58
C ILE A 117 -0.72 -15.62 -3.69
N TYR A 118 -0.48 -16.33 -2.59
CA TYR A 118 -0.55 -17.79 -2.56
C TYR A 118 -1.94 -18.31 -2.97
N ALA A 119 -3.00 -17.71 -2.43
CA ALA A 119 -4.38 -18.10 -2.73
C ALA A 119 -4.74 -17.91 -4.21
N ILE A 120 -4.26 -16.84 -4.86
CA ILE A 120 -4.45 -16.59 -6.29
C ILE A 120 -3.65 -17.59 -7.12
N VAL A 121 -2.36 -17.80 -6.80
CA VAL A 121 -1.48 -18.72 -7.55
C VAL A 121 -1.96 -20.17 -7.45
N LYS A 122 -2.52 -20.57 -6.31
CA LYS A 122 -3.01 -21.93 -6.06
C LYS A 122 -4.52 -22.09 -6.24
N GLU A 123 -5.20 -21.07 -6.78
CA GLU A 123 -6.64 -21.08 -7.07
C GLU A 123 -7.50 -21.51 -5.88
N LYS A 124 -7.21 -20.96 -4.69
CA LYS A 124 -7.91 -21.31 -3.45
C LYS A 124 -9.27 -20.60 -3.35
N TYR A 125 -10.27 -21.32 -2.85
CA TYR A 125 -11.64 -20.81 -2.69
C TYR A 125 -11.74 -19.57 -1.78
N TYR A 126 -10.84 -19.46 -0.79
CA TYR A 126 -10.81 -18.37 0.17
C TYR A 126 -10.08 -17.10 -0.34
N ARG A 127 -9.66 -17.06 -1.62
CA ARG A 127 -8.93 -15.88 -2.16
C ARG A 127 -9.70 -14.58 -1.96
N HIS A 128 -11.01 -14.58 -2.22
CA HIS A 128 -11.83 -13.36 -2.17
C HIS A 128 -12.11 -12.93 -0.72
N PHE A 129 -12.13 -13.87 0.21
CA PHE A 129 -12.17 -13.55 1.63
C PHE A 129 -10.90 -12.80 2.03
N LEU A 130 -9.72 -13.32 1.69
CA LEU A 130 -8.44 -12.65 1.97
C LEU A 130 -8.33 -11.29 1.28
N GLN A 131 -8.74 -11.18 0.02
CA GLN A 131 -8.74 -9.92 -0.74
C GLN A 131 -9.63 -8.87 -0.09
N ILE A 132 -10.83 -9.23 0.35
CA ILE A 132 -11.72 -8.29 1.05
C ILE A 132 -11.10 -7.86 2.39
N THR A 133 -10.57 -8.80 3.17
CA THR A 133 -9.96 -8.49 4.46
C THR A 133 -8.78 -7.53 4.30
N LEU A 134 -7.84 -7.83 3.41
CA LEU A 134 -6.68 -6.97 3.11
C LEU A 134 -7.13 -5.56 2.70
N CYS A 135 -8.03 -5.46 1.71
CA CYS A 135 -8.46 -4.16 1.22
C CYS A 135 -9.22 -3.32 2.25
N VAL A 136 -9.97 -3.94 3.17
CA VAL A 136 -10.61 -3.21 4.27
C VAL A 136 -9.57 -2.69 5.25
N CYS A 137 -8.55 -3.49 5.57
CA CYS A 137 -7.45 -3.06 6.43
C CYS A 137 -6.67 -1.89 5.81
N GLU A 138 -6.28 -1.98 4.55
CA GLU A 138 -5.58 -0.91 3.81
C GLU A 138 -6.39 0.40 3.80
N LEU A 139 -7.68 0.32 3.47
CA LEU A 139 -8.56 1.50 3.44
C LEU A 139 -8.76 2.10 4.82
N TYR A 140 -8.88 1.26 5.86
CA TYR A 140 -8.99 1.73 7.24
C TYR A 140 -7.68 2.36 7.70
N GLY A 141 -6.52 1.79 7.36
CA GLY A 141 -5.20 2.36 7.62
C GLY A 141 -5.06 3.74 6.99
N CYS A 142 -5.37 3.87 5.70
CA CYS A 142 -5.39 5.16 5.00
C CYS A 142 -6.28 6.19 5.69
N TRP A 143 -7.48 5.76 6.11
CA TRP A 143 -8.41 6.61 6.84
C TRP A 143 -7.82 7.09 8.18
N MET A 144 -7.20 6.19 8.94
CA MET A 144 -6.58 6.50 10.23
C MET A 144 -5.31 7.35 10.11
N THR A 145 -4.62 7.32 8.97
CA THR A 145 -3.47 8.20 8.70
C THR A 145 -3.90 9.66 8.53
N PHE A 146 -5.02 9.92 7.85
CA PHE A 146 -5.45 11.27 7.49
C PHE A 146 -6.58 11.85 8.34
N LEU A 147 -7.53 11.04 8.81
CA LEU A 147 -8.67 11.56 9.57
C LEU A 147 -8.25 12.26 10.87
N PRO A 148 -7.42 11.67 11.75
CA PRO A 148 -6.99 12.34 12.99
C PRO A 148 -6.30 13.67 12.71
N GLU A 149 -5.47 13.71 11.67
CA GLU A 149 -4.77 14.90 11.23
C GLU A 149 -5.73 15.96 10.68
N TRP A 150 -6.74 15.57 9.91
CA TRP A 150 -7.77 16.49 9.44
C TRP A 150 -8.60 17.08 10.59
N LEU A 151 -8.94 16.26 11.60
CA LEU A 151 -9.67 16.70 12.79
C LEU A 151 -8.88 17.73 13.62
N THR A 152 -7.55 17.68 13.59
CA THR A 152 -6.67 18.65 14.28
C THR A 152 -6.27 19.84 13.41
N ARG A 153 -6.88 19.99 12.23
CA ARG A 153 -6.58 21.03 11.21
C ARG A 153 -5.22 20.88 10.53
N SER A 154 -4.73 19.65 10.44
CA SER A 154 -3.57 19.23 9.69
C SER A 154 -2.27 19.97 10.00
N PRO A 155 -1.88 20.11 11.29
CA PRO A 155 -0.68 20.85 11.69
C PRO A 155 0.64 20.28 11.13
N ASN A 156 0.69 18.98 10.82
CA ASN A 156 1.87 18.28 10.34
C ASN A 156 1.97 18.20 8.81
N LEU A 157 0.86 18.45 8.10
CA LEU A 157 0.81 18.31 6.64
C LEU A 157 1.23 19.59 5.93
N ASN A 158 2.22 19.49 5.07
CA ASN A 158 2.64 20.60 4.22
C ASN A 158 1.83 20.64 2.92
N THR A 159 0.68 21.32 2.97
CA THR A 159 -0.23 21.47 1.82
C THR A 159 0.08 22.69 0.94
N SER A 160 0.98 23.57 1.38
CA SER A 160 1.34 24.81 0.67
C SER A 160 2.21 24.57 -0.56
N ASN A 161 3.01 23.49 -0.55
CA ASN A 161 3.84 23.12 -1.68
C ASN A 161 3.06 22.17 -2.61
N TRP A 162 3.01 22.50 -3.90
CA TRP A 162 2.28 21.71 -4.90
C TRP A 162 2.76 20.26 -5.01
N LEU A 163 4.08 20.03 -4.99
CA LEU A 163 4.68 18.70 -5.08
C LEU A 163 4.28 17.85 -3.88
N TYR A 164 4.39 18.40 -2.68
CA TYR A 164 4.04 17.68 -1.45
C TYR A 164 2.55 17.41 -1.37
N CYS A 165 1.72 18.40 -1.68
CA CYS A 165 0.27 18.25 -1.64
C CYS A 165 -0.25 17.23 -2.67
N TRP A 166 0.11 17.36 -3.94
CA TRP A 166 -0.50 16.58 -5.01
C TRP A 166 0.21 15.27 -5.33
N LEU A 167 1.55 15.26 -5.30
CA LEU A 167 2.29 14.04 -5.59
C LEU A 167 2.48 13.20 -4.32
N TYR A 168 2.96 13.79 -3.23
CA TYR A 168 3.32 13.00 -2.05
C TYR A 168 2.08 12.58 -1.27
N LEU A 169 1.23 13.54 -0.91
CA LEU A 169 0.02 13.26 -0.13
C LEU A 169 -1.08 12.68 -1.01
N PHE A 170 -1.52 13.37 -2.07
CA PHE A 170 -2.69 12.92 -2.83
C PHE A 170 -2.41 11.68 -3.70
N PHE A 171 -1.35 11.67 -4.52
CA PHE A 171 -1.14 10.59 -5.48
C PHE A 171 -0.71 9.27 -4.80
N PHE A 172 0.36 9.25 -4.00
CA PHE A 172 0.83 7.98 -3.40
C PHE A 172 -0.23 7.35 -2.49
N ASN A 173 -0.88 8.13 -1.63
CA ASN A 173 -1.95 7.62 -0.78
C ASN A 173 -3.25 7.35 -1.57
N GLY A 174 -3.52 8.12 -2.63
CA GLY A 174 -4.67 7.91 -3.49
C GLY A 174 -4.64 6.57 -4.22
N VAL A 175 -3.45 6.07 -4.59
CA VAL A 175 -3.30 4.72 -5.16
C VAL A 175 -3.69 3.64 -4.13
N TRP A 176 -3.38 3.85 -2.84
CA TRP A 176 -3.68 2.95 -1.73
C TRP A 176 -5.17 2.97 -1.36
N VAL A 177 -5.93 3.92 -1.89
CA VAL A 177 -7.40 3.93 -1.80
C VAL A 177 -8.03 3.35 -3.07
N LEU A 178 -7.54 3.76 -4.24
CA LEU A 178 -8.11 3.40 -5.52
C LEU A 178 -7.97 1.90 -5.81
N ILE A 179 -6.77 1.34 -5.66
CA ILE A 179 -6.55 -0.07 -6.00
C ILE A 179 -7.34 -1.00 -5.07
N PRO A 180 -7.32 -0.82 -3.74
CA PRO A 180 -8.14 -1.64 -2.84
C PRO A 180 -9.64 -1.50 -3.12
N GLY A 181 -10.12 -0.30 -3.45
CA GLY A 181 -11.51 -0.08 -3.89
C GLY A 181 -11.87 -0.88 -5.14
N LEU A 182 -10.99 -0.91 -6.14
CA LEU A 182 -11.18 -1.72 -7.35
C LEU A 182 -11.14 -3.23 -7.06
N LEU A 183 -10.27 -3.67 -6.16
CA LEU A 183 -10.17 -5.07 -5.74
C LEU A 183 -11.40 -5.53 -4.94
N LEU A 184 -11.96 -4.66 -4.09
CA LEU A 184 -13.23 -4.93 -3.42
C LEU A 184 -14.38 -5.08 -4.42
N TRP A 185 -14.46 -4.18 -5.40
CA TRP A 185 -15.44 -4.28 -6.48
C TRP A 185 -15.27 -5.57 -7.28
N GLN A 186 -14.04 -5.95 -7.62
CA GLN A 186 -13.74 -7.21 -8.30
C GLN A 186 -14.22 -8.41 -7.49
N SER A 187 -13.89 -8.47 -6.19
CA SER A 187 -14.32 -9.55 -5.31
C SER A 187 -15.84 -9.63 -5.21
N TRP A 188 -16.53 -8.50 -5.11
CA TRP A 188 -17.98 -8.44 -5.08
C TRP A 188 -18.62 -9.03 -6.35
N VAL A 189 -18.11 -8.65 -7.52
CA VAL A 189 -18.59 -9.16 -8.81
C VAL A 189 -18.37 -10.67 -8.95
N GLU A 190 -17.21 -11.18 -8.55
CA GLU A 190 -16.91 -12.62 -8.63
C GLU A 190 -17.74 -13.44 -7.63
N LEU A 191 -17.91 -12.96 -6.39
CA LEU A 191 -18.78 -13.61 -5.40
C LEU A 191 -20.23 -13.71 -5.88
N LYS A 192 -20.75 -12.64 -6.50
CA LYS A 192 -22.09 -12.65 -7.12
C LYS A 192 -22.21 -13.72 -8.20
N LYS A 193 -21.21 -13.85 -9.08
CA LYS A 193 -21.20 -14.87 -10.15
C LYS A 193 -21.16 -16.29 -9.57
N MET A 194 -20.34 -16.52 -8.55
CA MET A 194 -20.24 -17.82 -7.87
C MET A 194 -21.58 -18.25 -7.27
N HIS A 195 -22.27 -17.33 -6.58
CA HIS A 195 -23.57 -17.58 -5.98
C HIS A 195 -24.66 -17.89 -7.03
N GLN A 196 -24.70 -17.14 -8.13
CA GLN A 196 -25.65 -17.40 -9.22
C GLN A 196 -25.41 -18.77 -9.88
N LYS A 197 -24.14 -19.15 -10.07
CA LYS A 197 -23.77 -20.46 -10.62
C LYS A 197 -24.23 -21.60 -9.72
N GLU A 198 -24.05 -21.46 -8.41
CA GLU A 198 -24.54 -22.42 -7.42
C GLU A 198 -26.06 -22.61 -7.52
N ILE A 199 -26.84 -21.52 -7.50
CA ILE A 199 -28.30 -21.57 -7.62
C ILE A 199 -28.73 -22.26 -8.93
N SER A 200 -28.08 -21.92 -10.05
CA SER A 200 -28.40 -22.53 -11.35
C SER A 200 -28.09 -24.02 -11.39
N SER A 201 -27.04 -24.46 -10.68
CA SER A 201 -26.68 -25.87 -10.56
C SER A 201 -27.75 -26.61 -9.77
N VAL A 202 -28.19 -26.08 -8.62
CA VAL A 202 -29.23 -26.71 -7.79
C VAL A 202 -30.53 -26.89 -8.58
N LYS A 203 -30.97 -25.86 -9.33
CA LYS A 203 -32.18 -25.94 -10.16
C LYS A 203 -32.12 -26.97 -11.29
N LYS A 204 -30.92 -27.38 -11.74
CA LYS A 204 -30.75 -28.39 -12.79
C LYS A 204 -30.90 -29.83 -12.26
N PHE A 205 -30.74 -30.02 -10.96
CA PHE A 205 -30.82 -31.33 -10.29
C PHE A 205 -32.15 -31.56 -9.54
N GLN A 206 -33.07 -30.60 -9.60
CA GLN A 206 -34.46 -30.72 -9.17
C GLN A 206 -35.37 -30.92 -10.38
#